data_AF-A0A7S4E8L0-F1
#
_entry.id   AF-A0A7S4E8L0-F1
#
_cell.length_a   1.000
_cell.length_b   1.000
_cell.length_c   1.000
_cell.angle_alpha   90.00
_cell.angle_beta   90.00
_cell.angle_gamma   90.00
#
_symmetry.space_group_name_H-M   'P 1'
#
loop_
_entity.id
_entity.type
_entity.pdbx_description
1 polymer ?
#
loop_
_entity_poly.entity_id
_entity_poly.type
_entity_poly.pdbx_seq_one_letter_code
_entity_poly.pdbx_strand_id
1 'polypeptide(L)'
;MRAGERARADAMTEAANSLAAALSRLRRFEEARSLLRNTIPLAQRVVGHPIVGEDRELTLIMKLTYAKCLYKDDGATLDDLREAVNTLEDTERTARRVLGAAHPLVQNHIGRSLGESRATLRARETPSPAESA
;
A
#
# COMPACT_ATOMS: atom_id res chain seq x y z
N MET A 1 -13.28 24.05 3.83
CA MET A 1 -13.81 22.88 3.11
C MET A 1 -15.25 22.70 3.52
N ARG A 2 -16.21 22.53 2.59
CA ARG A 2 -17.62 22.33 2.97
C ARG A 2 -17.82 20.89 3.46
N ALA A 3 -18.63 20.66 4.50
CA ALA A 3 -18.87 19.32 5.06
C ALA A 3 -19.28 18.28 4.00
N GLY A 4 -20.02 18.70 2.96
CA GLY A 4 -20.41 17.84 1.83
C GLY A 4 -19.29 17.52 0.82
N GLU A 5 -18.20 18.28 0.77
CA GLU A 5 -17.01 17.95 -0.05
C GLU A 5 -16.15 16.89 0.65
N ARG A 6 -16.06 16.98 1.98
CA ARG A 6 -15.35 15.99 2.80
C ARG A 6 -16.03 14.62 2.76
N ALA A 7 -17.34 14.56 3.03
CA ALA A 7 -18.09 13.31 2.98
C ALA A 7 -18.03 12.61 1.61
N ARG A 8 -17.99 13.38 0.51
CA ARG A 8 -17.80 12.83 -0.84
C ARG A 8 -16.39 12.28 -1.05
N ALA A 9 -15.37 12.96 -0.54
CA ALA A 9 -14.01 12.48 -0.62
C ALA A 9 -13.80 11.20 0.21
N ASP A 10 -14.39 11.14 1.41
CA ASP A 10 -14.30 9.97 2.28
C ASP A 10 -14.94 8.74 1.60
N ALA A 11 -16.17 8.88 1.11
CA ALA A 11 -16.86 7.83 0.36
C ALA A 11 -16.08 7.40 -0.91
N MET A 12 -15.45 8.35 -1.61
CA MET A 12 -14.61 8.06 -2.77
C MET A 12 -13.36 7.26 -2.38
N THR A 13 -12.72 7.59 -1.25
CA THR A 13 -11.52 6.85 -0.78
C THR A 13 -11.85 5.43 -0.31
N GLU A 14 -12.97 5.24 0.37
CA GLU A 14 -13.45 3.92 0.78
C GLU A 14 -13.76 3.03 -0.42
N ALA A 15 -14.52 3.57 -1.39
CA ALA A 15 -14.86 2.86 -2.63
C ALA A 15 -13.59 2.48 -3.42
N ALA A 16 -12.61 3.40 -3.51
CA ALA A 16 -11.34 3.12 -4.17
C ALA A 16 -10.55 2.02 -3.48
N ASN A 17 -10.50 2.00 -2.14
CA ASN A 17 -9.82 0.94 -1.38
C ASN A 17 -10.49 -0.43 -1.60
N SER A 18 -11.82 -0.49 -1.52
CA SER A 18 -12.60 -1.72 -1.77
C SER A 18 -12.37 -2.24 -3.19
N LEU A 19 -12.44 -1.35 -4.19
CA LEU A 19 -12.18 -1.70 -5.58
C LEU A 19 -10.74 -2.16 -5.81
N ALA A 20 -9.74 -1.48 -5.24
CA ALA A 20 -8.34 -1.88 -5.35
C ALA A 20 -8.10 -3.27 -4.71
N ALA A 21 -8.74 -3.56 -3.58
CA ALA A 21 -8.69 -4.88 -2.95
C ALA A 21 -9.35 -5.97 -3.81
N ALA A 22 -10.43 -5.66 -4.51
CA ALA A 22 -11.06 -6.57 -5.47
C ALA A 22 -10.16 -6.81 -6.71
N LEU A 23 -9.62 -5.75 -7.31
CA LEU A 23 -8.70 -5.82 -8.44
C LEU A 23 -7.43 -6.62 -8.09
N SER A 24 -6.90 -6.44 -6.88
CA SER A 24 -5.76 -7.21 -6.36
C SER A 24 -6.05 -8.71 -6.28
N ARG A 25 -7.25 -9.09 -5.80
CA ARG A 25 -7.68 -10.50 -5.74
C ARG A 25 -7.86 -11.11 -7.14
N LEU A 26 -8.29 -10.30 -8.10
CA LEU A 26 -8.43 -10.68 -9.50
C LEU A 26 -7.12 -10.60 -10.30
N ARG A 27 -5.97 -10.38 -9.64
CA ARG A 27 -4.64 -10.23 -10.29
C ARG A 27 -4.55 -9.07 -11.29
N ARG A 28 -5.50 -8.12 -11.27
CA ARG A 28 -5.50 -6.90 -12.11
C ARG A 28 -4.64 -5.81 -11.47
N PHE A 29 -3.34 -6.10 -11.32
CA PHE A 29 -2.44 -5.28 -10.52
C PHE A 29 -2.19 -3.89 -11.11
N GLU A 30 -2.07 -3.77 -12.43
CA GLU A 30 -1.85 -2.47 -13.11
C GLU A 30 -3.00 -1.49 -12.82
N GLU A 31 -4.24 -1.97 -12.90
CA GLU A 31 -5.42 -1.17 -12.63
C GLU A 31 -5.53 -0.81 -11.15
N ALA A 32 -5.25 -1.75 -10.25
CA ALA A 32 -5.22 -1.48 -8.81
C ALA A 32 -4.16 -0.43 -8.45
N ARG A 33 -2.96 -0.52 -9.04
CA ARG A 33 -1.89 0.46 -8.86
C ARG A 33 -2.29 1.84 -9.36
N SER A 34 -2.82 1.92 -10.58
CA SER A 34 -3.20 3.19 -11.20
C SER A 34 -4.29 3.89 -10.41
N LEU A 35 -5.28 3.14 -9.91
CA LEU A 35 -6.31 3.65 -9.01
C LEU A 35 -5.69 4.20 -7.72
N LEU A 36 -4.91 3.39 -7.00
CA LEU A 36 -4.34 3.78 -5.71
C LEU A 36 -3.34 4.93 -5.82
N ARG A 37 -2.53 4.98 -6.88
CA ARG A 37 -1.57 6.07 -7.12
C ARG A 37 -2.25 7.43 -7.23
N ASN A 38 -3.45 7.46 -7.81
CA ASN A 38 -4.24 8.68 -7.94
C ASN A 38 -5.04 9.00 -6.67
N THR A 39 -5.53 8.00 -5.95
CA THR A 39 -6.42 8.23 -4.79
C THR A 39 -5.67 8.47 -3.48
N ILE A 40 -4.47 7.90 -3.27
CA ILE A 40 -3.69 8.10 -2.04
C ILE A 40 -3.38 9.60 -1.79
N PRO A 41 -2.93 10.39 -2.78
CA PRO A 41 -2.71 11.83 -2.57
C PRO A 41 -4.00 12.60 -2.26
N LEU A 42 -5.16 12.16 -2.78
CA LEU A 42 -6.45 12.77 -2.48
C LEU A 42 -6.88 12.49 -1.04
N ALA A 43 -6.72 11.24 -0.58
CA ALA A 43 -6.92 10.88 0.82
C ALA A 43 -6.00 11.72 1.72
N GLN A 44 -4.74 11.91 1.36
CA GLN A 44 -3.81 12.73 2.14
C GLN A 44 -4.14 14.23 2.14
N ARG A 45 -4.63 14.78 1.01
CA ARG A 45 -4.93 16.22 0.87
C ARG A 45 -6.27 16.61 1.49
N VAL A 46 -7.30 15.80 1.30
CA VAL A 46 -8.65 16.10 1.80
C VAL A 46 -8.75 15.80 3.31
N VAL A 47 -7.97 14.84 3.81
CA VAL A 47 -7.89 14.46 5.24
C VAL A 47 -6.76 15.25 5.97
N GLY A 48 -6.34 16.39 5.42
CA GLY A 48 -5.28 17.23 5.98
C GLY A 48 -5.64 17.92 7.31
N HIS A 49 -5.31 17.26 8.44
CA HIS A 49 -5.06 17.78 9.82
C HIS A 49 -6.26 18.31 10.68
N PRO A 50 -6.31 18.10 12.03
CA PRO A 50 -5.68 17.11 12.91
C PRO A 50 -6.62 15.96 13.36
N ILE A 51 -6.22 14.75 12.98
CA ILE A 51 -6.19 13.47 13.72
C ILE A 51 -7.22 13.24 14.84
N VAL A 52 -8.32 12.56 14.49
CA VAL A 52 -8.99 11.55 15.35
C VAL A 52 -9.52 10.44 14.43
N GLY A 53 -9.17 9.17 14.67
CA GLY A 53 -9.93 8.01 14.17
C GLY A 53 -9.63 7.45 12.77
N GLU A 54 -10.54 6.58 12.34
CA GLU A 54 -10.53 5.56 11.27
C GLU A 54 -9.92 5.99 9.92
N ASP A 55 -10.01 7.27 9.56
CA ASP A 55 -9.46 7.84 8.31
C ASP A 55 -7.95 7.57 8.13
N ARG A 56 -7.21 7.56 9.25
CA ARG A 56 -5.77 7.30 9.24
C ARG A 56 -5.45 5.83 9.04
N GLU A 57 -6.32 4.94 9.50
CA GLU A 57 -6.18 3.50 9.27
C GLU A 57 -6.48 3.16 7.81
N LEU A 58 -7.51 3.77 7.21
CA LEU A 58 -7.84 3.59 5.80
C LEU A 58 -6.65 3.95 4.89
N THR A 59 -5.99 5.08 5.16
CA THR A 59 -4.79 5.49 4.41
C THR A 59 -3.64 4.47 4.53
N LEU A 60 -3.44 3.87 5.71
CA LEU A 60 -2.44 2.82 5.92
C LEU A 60 -2.81 1.53 5.15
N ILE A 61 -4.10 1.17 5.12
CA ILE A 61 -4.60 0.02 4.36
C ILE A 61 -4.44 0.23 2.86
N MET A 62 -4.70 1.44 2.36
CA MET A 62 -4.49 1.79 0.95
C MET A 62 -3.02 1.65 0.54
N LYS A 63 -2.09 2.20 1.34
CA LYS A 63 -0.64 2.06 1.10
C LYS A 63 -0.19 0.60 1.14
N LEU A 64 -0.70 -0.18 2.10
CA LEU A 64 -0.44 -1.62 2.18
C LEU A 64 -0.93 -2.35 0.93
N THR A 65 -2.12 -2.02 0.43
CA THR A 65 -2.70 -2.63 -0.78
C THR A 65 -1.91 -2.24 -2.03
N TYR A 66 -1.48 -0.98 -2.12
CA TYR A 66 -0.62 -0.50 -3.19
C TYR A 66 0.69 -1.28 -3.26
N ALA A 67 1.41 -1.40 -2.14
CA ALA A 67 2.65 -2.15 -2.08
C ALA A 67 2.45 -3.64 -2.43
N LYS A 68 1.34 -4.25 -1.99
CA LYS A 68 0.98 -5.62 -2.40
C LYS A 68 0.82 -5.78 -3.91
N CYS A 69 0.24 -4.78 -4.59
CA CYS A 69 0.12 -4.82 -6.04
C CYS A 69 1.47 -4.72 -6.73
N LEU A 70 2.44 -4.03 -6.14
CA LEU A 70 3.80 -3.93 -6.67
C LEU A 70 4.54 -5.26 -6.53
N TYR A 71 4.65 -5.82 -5.32
CA TYR A 71 5.49 -7.01 -5.11
C TYR A 71 4.87 -8.34 -5.52
N LYS A 72 3.54 -8.42 -5.69
CA LYS A 72 2.85 -9.65 -6.14
C LYS A 72 2.71 -9.77 -7.65
N ASP A 73 3.11 -8.76 -8.39
CA ASP A 73 3.07 -8.79 -9.84
C ASP A 73 4.35 -9.43 -10.38
N ASP A 74 4.16 -10.51 -11.12
CA ASP A 74 5.24 -11.25 -11.77
C ASP A 74 5.96 -10.36 -12.81
N GLY A 75 5.27 -9.37 -13.38
CA GLY A 75 5.80 -8.39 -14.33
C GLY A 75 6.43 -7.14 -13.70
N ALA A 76 6.48 -7.03 -12.37
CA ALA A 76 7.04 -5.83 -11.72
C ALA A 76 8.55 -5.64 -12.03
N THR A 77 8.97 -4.40 -12.19
CA THR A 77 10.39 -4.05 -12.33
C THR A 77 11.11 -4.13 -10.98
N LEU A 78 12.44 -4.10 -10.97
CA LEU A 78 13.19 -3.95 -9.72
C LEU A 78 12.84 -2.66 -8.98
N ASP A 79 12.54 -1.59 -9.71
CA ASP A 79 12.17 -0.30 -9.12
C ASP A 79 10.78 -0.36 -8.48
N ASP A 80 9.81 -1.05 -9.10
CA ASP A 80 8.51 -1.34 -8.49
C ASP A 80 8.66 -2.11 -7.16
N LEU A 81 9.57 -3.09 -7.13
CA LEU A 81 9.85 -3.87 -5.91
C LEU A 81 10.51 -3.03 -4.82
N ARG A 82 11.44 -2.13 -5.18
CA ARG A 82 12.04 -1.17 -4.25
C ARG A 82 11.00 -0.19 -3.72
N GLU A 83 10.12 0.31 -4.59
CA GLU A 83 9.01 1.18 -4.21
C GLU A 83 8.05 0.46 -3.23
N ALA A 84 7.77 -0.82 -3.44
CA ALA A 84 6.96 -1.62 -2.54
C ALA A 84 7.57 -1.71 -1.14
N VAL A 85 8.88 -2.01 -1.05
CA VAL A 85 9.60 -2.08 0.22
C VAL A 85 9.59 -0.73 0.93
N ASN A 86 9.97 0.35 0.24
CA ASN A 86 10.01 1.70 0.80
C ASN A 86 8.62 2.13 1.30
N THR A 87 7.56 1.84 0.54
CA THR A 87 6.19 2.14 0.94
C THR A 87 5.80 1.38 2.20
N LEU A 88 6.17 0.09 2.32
CA LEU A 88 5.86 -0.72 3.48
C LEU A 88 6.64 -0.28 4.73
N GLU A 89 7.89 0.14 4.60
CA GLU A 89 8.69 0.68 5.70
C GLU A 89 8.12 2.00 6.23
N ASP A 90 7.74 2.92 5.34
CA ASP A 90 7.07 4.17 5.73
C ASP A 90 5.72 3.90 6.42
N THR A 91 4.96 2.96 5.87
CA THR A 91 3.66 2.54 6.40
C THR A 91 3.81 1.91 7.78
N GLU A 92 4.80 1.04 7.97
CA GLU A 92 5.08 0.40 9.26
C GLU A 92 5.44 1.43 10.33
N ARG A 93 6.38 2.33 10.02
CA ARG A 93 6.81 3.39 10.94
C ARG A 93 5.63 4.27 11.34
N THR A 94 4.79 4.64 10.38
CA THR A 94 3.60 5.45 10.65
C THR A 94 2.57 4.67 11.48
N ALA A 95 2.30 3.42 11.13
CA ALA A 95 1.33 2.57 11.82
C ALA A 95 1.77 2.29 13.27
N ARG A 96 3.05 1.96 13.51
CA ARG A 96 3.59 1.77 14.86
C ARG A 96 3.43 3.01 15.74
N ARG A 97 3.67 4.20 15.19
CA ARG A 97 3.54 5.47 15.92
C ARG A 97 2.08 5.79 16.29
N VAL A 98 1.13 5.39 15.45
CA VAL A 98 -0.28 5.81 15.54
C VAL A 98 -1.13 4.77 16.26
N LEU A 99 -0.97 3.50 15.91
CA LEU A 99 -1.78 2.38 16.39
C LEU A 99 -1.05 1.56 17.47
N GLY A 100 0.26 1.76 17.62
CA GLY A 100 1.12 0.96 18.49
C GLY A 100 1.71 -0.26 17.80
N ALA A 101 2.85 -0.73 18.30
CA ALA A 101 3.58 -1.87 17.72
C ALA A 101 2.87 -3.22 17.89
N ALA A 102 1.98 -3.36 18.89
CA ALA A 102 1.18 -4.56 19.12
C ALA A 102 -0.11 -4.62 18.29
N HIS A 103 -0.41 -3.58 17.49
CA HIS A 103 -1.64 -3.54 16.72
C HIS A 103 -1.67 -4.66 15.66
N PRO A 104 -2.79 -5.39 15.48
CA PRO A 104 -2.88 -6.48 14.51
C PRO A 104 -2.51 -6.08 13.07
N LEU A 105 -2.85 -4.86 12.65
CA LEU A 105 -2.46 -4.33 11.35
C LEU A 105 -0.94 -4.27 11.17
N VAL A 106 -0.21 -3.87 12.21
CA VAL A 106 1.26 -3.76 12.19
C VAL A 106 1.88 -5.14 12.14
N GLN A 107 1.46 -6.05 13.04
CA GLN A 107 2.09 -7.37 13.16
C GLN A 107 1.72 -8.31 12.00
N ASN A 108 0.43 -8.47 11.71
CA ASN A 108 -0.05 -9.54 10.83
C ASN A 108 -0.04 -9.16 9.35
N HIS A 109 -0.20 -7.86 9.06
CA HIS A 109 -0.37 -7.40 7.68
C HIS A 109 0.85 -6.66 7.16
N ILE A 110 1.31 -5.61 7.85
CA ILE A 110 2.44 -4.81 7.39
C ILE A 110 3.73 -5.61 7.52
N GLY A 111 4.04 -6.18 8.68
CA GLY A 111 5.25 -6.98 8.89
C GLY A 111 5.37 -8.15 7.93
N ARG A 112 4.28 -8.89 7.71
CA ARG A 112 4.23 -9.98 6.72
C ARG A 112 4.49 -9.47 5.30
N SER A 113 3.81 -8.41 4.88
CA SER A 113 3.96 -7.88 3.52
C SER A 113 5.37 -7.33 3.29
N LEU A 114 5.99 -6.73 4.31
CA LEU A 114 7.38 -6.26 4.25
C LEU A 114 8.37 -7.42 4.09
N GLY A 115 8.15 -8.53 4.81
CA GLY A 115 8.91 -9.76 4.64
C GLY A 115 8.79 -10.34 3.23
N GLU A 116 7.56 -10.49 2.73
CA GLU A 116 7.29 -10.97 1.37
C GLU A 116 7.93 -10.06 0.31
N SER A 117 7.72 -8.74 0.41
CA SER A 117 8.28 -7.76 -0.54
C SER A 117 9.80 -7.79 -0.59
N ARG A 118 10.47 -7.91 0.58
CA ARG A 118 11.94 -8.03 0.64
C ARG A 118 12.44 -9.35 0.07
N ALA A 119 11.71 -10.44 0.30
CA ALA A 119 12.05 -11.74 -0.28
C ALA A 119 11.94 -11.70 -1.81
N THR A 120 10.87 -11.13 -2.36
CA THR A 120 10.70 -10.95 -3.81
C THR A 120 11.81 -10.08 -4.40
N LEU A 121 12.14 -8.95 -3.76
CA LEU A 121 13.22 -8.08 -4.21
C LEU A 121 14.56 -8.83 -4.27
N ARG A 122 14.94 -9.52 -3.19
CA ARG A 122 16.19 -10.31 -3.14
C ARG A 122 16.23 -11.40 -4.20
N ALA A 123 15.11 -12.09 -4.43
CA ALA A 123 15.01 -13.14 -5.44
C ALA A 123 15.24 -12.60 -6.86
N ARG A 124 14.80 -11.36 -7.16
CA ARG A 124 15.04 -10.72 -8.46
C ARG A 124 16.39 -10.02 -8.58
N GLU A 125 16.97 -9.58 -7.48
CA GLU A 125 18.31 -8.95 -7.47
C GLU A 125 19.45 -9.96 -7.63
N THR A 126 19.20 -11.24 -7.35
CA THR A 126 20.21 -12.30 -7.52
C THR A 126 20.04 -12.91 -8.92
N PRO A 127 20.89 -12.62 -9.91
CA PRO A 127 20.85 -13.33 -11.18
C PRO A 127 21.14 -14.81 -10.96
N SER A 128 20.37 -15.68 -11.60
CA SER A 128 20.61 -17.13 -11.60
C SER A 128 22.04 -17.40 -12.09
N PRO A 129 22.84 -18.27 -11.44
CA PRO A 129 24.19 -18.62 -11.89
C PRO A 129 24.26 -19.35 -13.25
N ALA A 130 23.14 -19.51 -13.95
CA ALA A 130 23.04 -20.28 -15.19
C ALA A 130 23.33 -19.50 -16.48
N GLU A 131 23.52 -18.18 -16.45
CA GLU A 131 23.67 -17.34 -17.66
C GLU A 131 25.11 -16.83 -17.89
N SER A 132 26.12 -17.50 -17.34
CA SER A 132 27.54 -17.13 -17.52
C SER A 132 28.43 -18.27 -18.03
N ALA A 133 27.87 -19.19 -18.83
CA ALA A 133 28.62 -20.26 -19.49
C ALA A 133 28.65 -20.08 -21.02
#